data_AF-A0A482VXQ8-F1
#
_entry.id   AF-A0A482VXQ8-F1
#
_cell.length_a   1.000
_cell.length_b   1.000
_cell.length_c   1.000
_cell.angle_alpha   90.00
_cell.angle_beta   90.00
_cell.angle_gamma   90.00
#
_symmetry.space_group_name_H-M   'P 1'
#
loop_
_entity.id
_entity.type
_entity.pdbx_description
1 polymer ?
#
loop_
_entity_poly.entity_id
_entity_poly.type
_entity_poly.pdbx_seq_one_letter_code
_entity_poly.pdbx_strand_id
1 'polypeptide(L)'
;MPKGSKIFLPSRSLGYVSNHIPLQVRYIRSRKENLIVTCVGKSFHTYGISHFGLLSVGGLHPEDITAMTADTYHVYTACKYEIYAWRRGTELKHVYRGHRKPIHLMIPFGAHLISVDENSSVRVWDIKAETHLHQ
;
A
#
# COMPACT_ATOMS: atom_id res chain seq x y z
N MET A 1 6.43 -4.18 24.92
CA MET A 1 5.92 -3.03 24.14
C MET A 1 5.97 -1.79 25.03
N PRO A 2 6.57 -0.67 24.61
CA PRO A 2 6.54 0.52 25.44
C PRO A 2 5.08 0.94 25.64
N LYS A 3 4.67 1.18 26.90
CA LYS A 3 3.35 1.73 27.22
C LYS A 3 3.28 3.10 26.55
N GLY A 4 2.43 3.23 25.53
CA GLY A 4 2.16 4.51 24.87
C GLY A 4 1.65 5.55 25.86
N SER A 5 1.66 6.81 25.43
CA SER A 5 1.12 7.92 26.23
C SER A 5 -0.32 7.61 26.66
N LYS A 6 -0.64 7.97 27.90
CA LYS A 6 -1.98 7.81 28.48
C LYS A 6 -2.90 9.00 28.21
N ILE A 7 -2.34 10.08 27.67
CA ILE A 7 -3.05 11.35 27.41
C ILE A 7 -3.07 11.64 25.91
N PHE A 8 -1.96 11.39 25.21
CA PHE A 8 -1.82 11.72 23.79
C PHE A 8 -1.97 10.49 22.92
N LEU A 9 -2.84 10.58 21.93
CA LEU A 9 -2.90 9.63 20.81
C LEU A 9 -2.26 10.26 19.58
N PRO A 10 -1.54 9.47 18.76
CA PRO A 10 -0.98 9.97 17.52
C PRO A 10 -2.08 10.48 16.60
N SER A 11 -1.91 11.70 16.10
CA SER A 11 -2.74 12.26 15.04
C SER A 11 -1.97 12.24 13.71
N ARG A 12 -2.70 12.45 12.62
CA ARG A 12 -2.13 12.55 11.28
C ARG A 12 -1.19 13.76 11.19
N SER A 13 -0.03 13.54 10.59
CA SER A 13 0.86 14.63 10.20
C SER A 13 0.29 15.46 9.04
N LEU A 14 0.44 16.78 9.12
CA LEU A 14 -0.04 17.72 8.11
C LEU A 14 1.12 18.17 7.21
N GLY A 15 0.80 18.64 6.00
CA GLY A 15 1.77 19.16 5.02
C GLY A 15 2.42 18.12 4.12
N TYR A 16 2.29 16.82 4.41
CA TYR A 16 2.81 15.76 3.54
C TYR A 16 1.87 15.47 2.37
N VAL A 17 2.43 15.47 1.15
CA VAL A 17 1.70 15.18 -0.09
C VAL A 17 2.25 13.94 -0.79
N SER A 18 3.57 13.85 -0.99
CA SER A 18 4.23 12.70 -1.63
C SER A 18 5.68 12.59 -1.16
N ASN A 19 6.33 11.47 -1.44
CA ASN A 19 7.77 11.27 -1.32
C ASN A 19 8.33 10.67 -2.64
N HIS A 20 9.50 10.03 -2.56
CA HIS A 20 10.21 9.43 -3.70
C HIS A 20 9.58 8.13 -4.24
N ILE A 21 8.64 7.51 -3.51
CA ILE A 21 7.96 6.31 -3.97
C ILE A 21 6.97 6.69 -5.09
N PRO A 22 7.01 6.05 -6.27
CA PRO A 22 6.15 6.40 -7.39
C PRO A 22 4.66 6.36 -7.04
N LEU A 23 3.96 7.45 -7.34
CA LEU A 23 2.51 7.53 -7.18
C LEU A 23 1.80 6.53 -8.08
N GLN A 24 0.60 6.11 -7.68
CA GLN A 24 -0.23 5.18 -8.44
C GLN A 24 -1.51 5.89 -8.89
N VAL A 25 -1.85 5.79 -10.17
CA VAL A 25 -3.10 6.31 -10.73
C VAL A 25 -4.07 5.16 -10.93
N ARG A 26 -5.30 5.30 -10.42
CA ARG A 26 -6.30 4.24 -10.45
C ARG A 26 -7.63 4.76 -10.96
N TYR A 27 -8.18 4.10 -11.98
CA TYR A 27 -9.53 4.42 -12.44
C TYR A 27 -10.58 3.66 -11.62
N ILE A 28 -11.44 4.40 -10.90
CA ILE A 28 -12.53 3.82 -10.13
C ILE A 28 -13.82 3.91 -10.91
N ARG A 29 -14.22 2.77 -11.52
CA ARG A 29 -15.41 2.68 -12.38
C ARG A 29 -16.69 3.22 -11.74
N SER A 30 -16.92 2.93 -10.45
CA SER A 30 -18.12 3.39 -9.75
C SER A 30 -18.19 4.91 -9.59
N ARG A 31 -17.04 5.59 -9.57
CA ARG A 31 -16.94 7.06 -9.50
C ARG A 31 -16.75 7.70 -10.88
N LYS A 32 -16.44 6.89 -11.90
CA LYS A 32 -16.01 7.34 -13.24
C LYS A 32 -14.86 8.36 -13.17
N GLU A 33 -13.96 8.20 -12.20
CA GLU A 33 -12.89 9.15 -11.91
C GLU A 33 -11.56 8.42 -11.68
N ASN A 34 -10.45 9.07 -12.04
CA ASN A 34 -9.11 8.64 -11.63
C ASN A 34 -8.80 9.15 -10.21
N LEU A 35 -8.23 8.28 -9.40
CA LEU A 35 -7.68 8.63 -8.10
C LEU A 35 -6.16 8.56 -8.15
N ILE A 36 -5.51 9.45 -7.41
CA ILE A 36 -4.05 9.51 -7.27
C ILE A 36 -3.71 9.00 -5.88
N VAL A 37 -2.85 7.99 -5.79
CA VAL A 37 -2.37 7.46 -4.52
C VAL A 37 -0.89 7.79 -4.36
N THR A 38 -0.52 8.50 -3.30
CA THR A 38 0.85 8.91 -3.01
C THR A 38 1.33 8.32 -1.68
N CYS A 39 2.63 8.09 -1.56
CA CYS A 39 3.25 7.65 -0.32
C CYS A 39 3.75 8.85 0.49
N VAL A 40 3.61 8.79 1.82
CA VAL A 40 4.03 9.85 2.76
C VAL A 40 4.84 9.26 3.93
N GLY A 41 5.69 8.27 3.64
CA GLY A 41 6.51 7.55 4.64
C GLY A 41 5.80 6.28 5.09
N LYS A 42 5.30 6.24 6.33
CA LYS A 42 4.61 5.06 6.91
C LYS A 42 3.14 4.93 6.51
N SER A 43 2.61 5.84 5.71
CA SER A 43 1.22 5.84 5.25
C SER A 43 1.16 6.33 3.80
N PHE A 44 -0.02 6.25 3.19
CA PHE A 44 -0.30 6.73 1.86
C PHE A 44 -1.58 7.58 1.86
N HIS A 45 -1.68 8.51 0.93
CA HIS A 45 -2.86 9.33 0.74
C HIS A 45 -3.52 8.99 -0.59
N THR A 46 -4.84 9.12 -0.65
CA THR A 46 -5.60 9.05 -1.90
C THR A 46 -6.27 10.38 -2.16
N TYR A 47 -6.05 10.93 -3.34
CA TYR A 47 -6.61 12.19 -3.82
C TYR A 47 -7.53 11.97 -5.01
N GLY A 48 -8.58 12.78 -5.14
CA GLY A 48 -9.39 12.88 -6.36
C GLY A 48 -8.68 13.72 -7.41
N ILE A 49 -8.75 13.34 -8.68
CA ILE A 49 -8.00 14.04 -9.74
C ILE A 49 -8.60 15.40 -10.09
N SER A 50 -9.92 15.59 -9.93
CA SER A 50 -10.62 16.79 -10.41
C SER A 50 -10.19 18.07 -9.67
N HIS A 51 -9.98 17.98 -8.36
CA HIS A 51 -9.61 19.13 -7.51
C HIS A 51 -8.45 18.83 -6.56
N PHE A 52 -7.75 17.71 -6.75
CA PHE A 52 -6.69 17.24 -5.85
C PHE A 52 -7.14 17.15 -4.37
N GLY A 53 -8.43 16.91 -4.14
CA GLY A 53 -9.01 16.82 -2.81
C GLY A 53 -8.59 15.53 -2.12
N LEU A 54 -8.15 15.61 -0.86
CA LEU A 54 -7.78 14.44 -0.06
C LEU A 54 -9.04 13.62 0.27
N LEU A 55 -9.11 12.40 -0.26
CA LEU A 55 -10.25 11.51 -0.09
C LEU A 55 -10.06 10.54 1.08
N SER A 56 -8.83 10.05 1.28
CA SER A 56 -8.52 9.12 2.37
C SER A 56 -7.04 9.10 2.73
N VAL A 57 -6.76 8.64 3.94
CA VAL A 57 -5.42 8.51 4.54
C VAL A 57 -5.30 7.07 5.01
N GLY A 58 -4.32 6.35 4.48
CA GLY A 58 -4.06 4.96 4.82
C GLY A 58 -3.62 4.76 6.27
N GLY A 59 -3.71 3.51 6.74
CA GLY A 59 -3.19 3.14 8.05
C GLY A 59 -1.67 3.34 8.16
N LEU A 60 -1.19 3.48 9.40
CA LEU A 60 0.24 3.55 9.68
C LEU A 60 0.87 2.15 9.61
N HIS A 61 1.97 2.05 8.86
CA HIS A 61 2.85 0.90 8.84
C HIS A 61 3.85 0.96 10.00
N PRO A 62 4.44 -0.17 10.40
CA PRO A 62 5.52 -0.18 11.39
C PRO A 62 6.74 0.67 10.97
N GLU A 63 7.08 0.62 9.68
CA GLU A 63 8.19 1.35 9.05
C GLU A 63 7.75 2.01 7.75
N ASP A 64 8.68 2.68 7.06
CA ASP A 64 8.36 3.38 5.82
C ASP A 64 7.99 2.40 4.71
N ILE A 65 7.05 2.82 3.87
CA ILE A 65 6.62 2.08 2.69
C ILE A 65 7.76 2.14 1.67
N THR A 66 8.24 0.97 1.25
CA THR A 66 9.39 0.84 0.32
C THR A 66 8.97 0.69 -1.14
N ALA A 67 7.77 0.20 -1.39
CA ALA A 67 7.19 0.10 -2.72
C ALA A 67 5.66 0.18 -2.64
N MET A 68 5.03 0.68 -3.71
CA MET A 68 3.58 0.79 -3.81
C MET A 68 3.12 0.45 -5.21
N THR A 69 2.00 -0.26 -5.31
CA THR A 69 1.32 -0.53 -6.57
C THR A 69 -0.17 -0.66 -6.34
N ALA A 70 -1.00 -0.70 -7.37
CA ALA A 70 -2.43 -0.81 -7.18
C ALA A 70 -3.14 -1.45 -8.38
N ASP A 71 -4.25 -2.13 -8.09
CA ASP A 71 -5.17 -2.66 -9.09
C ASP A 71 -6.55 -2.00 -8.97
N THR A 72 -7.56 -2.58 -9.63
CA THR A 72 -8.96 -2.11 -9.61
C THR A 72 -9.56 -2.10 -8.19
N TYR A 73 -9.15 -3.01 -7.31
CA TYR A 73 -9.75 -3.27 -6.01
C TYR A 73 -8.89 -2.79 -4.84
N HIS A 74 -7.58 -2.99 -4.90
CA HIS A 74 -6.65 -2.78 -3.81
C HIS A 74 -5.55 -1.77 -4.16
N VAL A 75 -5.06 -1.09 -3.12
CA VAL A 75 -3.72 -0.50 -3.08
C VAL A 75 -2.84 -1.48 -2.33
N TYR A 76 -1.66 -1.79 -2.87
CA TYR A 76 -0.67 -2.63 -2.24
C TYR A 76 0.52 -1.79 -1.80
N THR A 77 0.93 -1.94 -0.55
CA THR A 77 2.12 -1.28 0.00
C THR A 77 3.06 -2.31 0.59
N ALA A 78 4.34 -2.20 0.28
CA ALA A 78 5.39 -3.00 0.88
C ALA A 78 5.96 -2.28 2.10
N CYS A 79 6.11 -3.00 3.21
CA CYS A 79 6.82 -2.54 4.40
C CYS A 79 7.69 -3.69 4.90
N LYS A 80 9.02 -3.51 4.83
CA LYS A 80 9.98 -4.61 4.98
C LYS A 80 9.66 -5.76 4.02
N TYR A 81 9.49 -6.96 4.55
CA TYR A 81 9.25 -8.22 3.84
C TYR A 81 7.76 -8.61 3.79
N GLU A 82 6.86 -7.70 4.14
CA GLU A 82 5.42 -7.91 4.11
C GLU A 82 4.75 -6.98 3.10
N ILE A 83 3.65 -7.45 2.49
CA ILE A 83 2.82 -6.66 1.59
C ILE A 83 1.44 -6.50 2.20
N TYR A 84 0.97 -5.27 2.28
CA TYR A 84 -0.33 -4.90 2.85
C TYR A 84 -1.30 -4.56 1.71
N ALA A 85 -2.45 -5.22 1.68
CA ALA A 85 -3.51 -4.96 0.70
C ALA A 85 -4.63 -4.13 1.32
N TRP A 86 -4.85 -2.93 0.79
CA TRP A 86 -5.80 -1.96 1.29
C TRP A 86 -6.98 -1.80 0.34
N ARG A 87 -8.20 -1.89 0.86
CA ARG A 87 -9.43 -1.60 0.13
C ARG A 87 -9.99 -0.26 0.59
N ARG A 88 -10.63 0.48 -0.33
CA ARG A 88 -11.26 1.79 -0.05
C ARG A 88 -10.30 2.78 0.65
N GLY A 89 -9.00 2.66 0.41
CA GLY A 89 -7.95 3.54 0.94
C GLY A 89 -7.59 3.35 2.43
N THR A 90 -8.42 2.68 3.23
CA THR A 90 -8.26 2.63 4.70
C THR A 90 -8.43 1.23 5.29
N GLU A 91 -9.12 0.33 4.59
CA GLU A 91 -9.46 -0.99 5.10
C GLU A 91 -8.35 -1.97 4.76
N LEU A 92 -7.56 -2.38 5.76
CA LEU A 92 -6.58 -3.45 5.60
C LEU A 92 -7.32 -4.77 5.39
N LYS A 93 -7.20 -5.35 4.19
CA LYS A 93 -7.84 -6.63 3.84
C LYS A 93 -6.96 -7.81 4.15
N HIS A 94 -5.71 -7.75 3.72
CA HIS A 94 -4.81 -8.88 3.83
C HIS A 94 -3.36 -8.40 4.01
N VAL A 95 -2.53 -9.26 4.61
CA VAL A 95 -1.09 -9.07 4.70
C VAL A 95 -0.39 -10.31 4.17
N TYR A 96 0.20 -10.19 2.98
CA TYR A 96 0.97 -11.28 2.36
C TYR A 96 2.32 -11.40 3.05
N ARG A 97 2.61 -12.62 3.52
CA ARG A 97 3.85 -12.96 4.24
C ARG A 97 4.57 -14.08 3.51
N GLY A 98 5.89 -13.95 3.38
CA GLY A 98 6.73 -15.01 2.81
C GLY A 98 8.08 -14.54 2.28
N HIS A 99 8.23 -13.26 1.92
CA HIS A 99 9.56 -12.71 1.68
C HIS A 99 10.41 -12.75 2.95
N ARG A 100 11.72 -12.86 2.77
CA ARG A 100 12.70 -12.87 3.86
C ARG A 100 13.55 -11.59 3.89
N LYS A 101 13.43 -10.76 2.86
CA LYS A 101 14.15 -9.51 2.68
C LYS A 101 13.19 -8.39 2.30
N PRO A 102 13.60 -7.11 2.47
CA PRO A 102 12.77 -5.98 2.08
C PRO A 102 12.32 -6.06 0.62
N ILE A 103 11.04 -5.79 0.40
CA ILE A 103 10.41 -5.79 -0.92
C ILE A 103 10.61 -4.41 -1.53
N HIS A 104 11.07 -4.38 -2.78
CA HIS A 104 11.43 -3.14 -3.48
C HIS A 104 10.71 -2.98 -4.83
N LEU A 105 10.05 -4.01 -5.32
CA LEU A 105 9.25 -3.95 -6.55
C LEU A 105 7.98 -4.81 -6.41
N MET A 106 6.86 -4.28 -6.89
CA MET A 106 5.58 -4.98 -6.94
C MET A 106 4.81 -4.60 -8.20
N ILE A 107 4.16 -5.56 -8.84
CA ILE A 107 3.33 -5.36 -10.03
C ILE A 107 2.08 -6.24 -9.94
N PRO A 108 0.86 -5.68 -10.02
CA PRO A 108 -0.35 -6.46 -10.17
C PRO A 108 -0.46 -6.96 -11.63
N PHE A 109 -0.78 -8.23 -11.80
CA PHE A 109 -0.95 -8.86 -13.10
C PHE A 109 -2.16 -9.80 -13.10
N GLY A 110 -3.30 -9.29 -13.58
CA GLY A 110 -4.54 -10.05 -13.63
C GLY A 110 -5.05 -10.43 -12.24
N ALA A 111 -5.13 -11.73 -11.96
CA ALA A 111 -5.55 -12.27 -10.66
C ALA A 111 -4.39 -12.36 -9.66
N HIS A 112 -3.18 -11.98 -10.06
CA HIS A 112 -1.97 -12.17 -9.26
C HIS A 112 -1.31 -10.85 -8.89
N LEU A 113 -0.58 -10.87 -7.78
CA LEU A 113 0.40 -9.86 -7.45
C LEU A 113 1.79 -10.49 -7.58
N ILE A 114 2.71 -9.82 -8.26
CA ILE A 114 4.11 -10.23 -8.37
C ILE A 114 4.94 -9.28 -7.51
N SER A 115 5.85 -9.81 -6.71
CA SER A 115 6.76 -9.00 -5.89
C SER A 115 8.19 -9.52 -5.95
N VAL A 116 9.15 -8.61 -5.77
CA VAL A 116 10.59 -8.90 -5.75
C VAL A 116 11.23 -8.27 -4.52
N ASP A 117 12.02 -9.06 -3.79
CA ASP A 117 12.83 -8.56 -2.67
C ASP A 117 14.28 -8.26 -3.04
N GLU A 118 15.02 -7.64 -2.12
CA GLU A 118 16.43 -7.27 -2.29
C GLU A 118 17.38 -8.46 -2.55
N ASN A 119 16.94 -9.70 -2.33
CA ASN A 119 17.70 -10.90 -2.68
C ASN A 119 17.34 -11.43 -4.08
N SER A 120 16.63 -10.64 -4.89
CA SER A 120 16.08 -11.05 -6.19
C SER A 120 15.13 -12.25 -6.10
N SER A 121 14.53 -12.51 -4.92
CA SER A 121 13.51 -13.54 -4.79
C SER A 121 12.21 -13.00 -5.38
N VAL A 122 11.66 -13.70 -6.36
CA VAL A 122 10.38 -13.39 -6.98
C VAL A 122 9.28 -14.23 -6.34
N ARG A 123 8.15 -13.61 -6.02
CA ARG A 123 6.97 -14.26 -5.47
C ARG A 123 5.72 -13.89 -6.26
N VAL A 124 4.81 -14.85 -6.38
CA VAL A 124 3.53 -14.71 -7.07
C VAL A 124 2.42 -15.05 -6.09
N TRP A 125 1.56 -14.08 -5.82
CA TRP A 125 0.44 -14.17 -4.89
C TRP A 125 -0.86 -14.22 -5.66
N ASP A 126 -1.76 -15.12 -5.28
CA ASP A 126 -3.15 -15.07 -5.72
C ASP A 126 -3.91 -14.03 -4.88
N ILE A 127 -4.48 -13.02 -5.56
CA ILE A 127 -5.15 -11.90 -4.90
C ILE A 127 -6.50 -12.33 -4.28
N LYS A 128 -7.18 -13.30 -4.88
CA LYS A 128 -8.51 -13.74 -4.41
C LYS A 128 -8.39 -14.79 -3.32
N ALA A 129 -7.49 -15.75 -3.49
CA ALA A 129 -7.24 -16.80 -2.51
C ALA A 129 -6.41 -16.30 -1.33
N GLU A 130 -5.77 -15.13 -1.47
CA GLU A 130 -4.91 -14.53 -0.44
C GLU A 130 -3.73 -15.45 -0.05
N THR A 131 -3.22 -16.22 -1.01
CA THR A 131 -2.17 -17.23 -0.82
C THR A 131 -1.02 -17.07 -1.83
N HIS A 132 0.13 -17.67 -1.53
CA HIS A 132 1.27 -17.72 -2.45
C HIS A 132 1.22 -18.99 -3.32
N LEU A 133 1.54 -18.87 -4.61
CA LEU A 133 1.34 -19.97 -5.57
C LEU A 133 2.54 -20.93 -5.73
N HIS A 134 3.75 -20.58 -5.27
CA HIS A 134 4.94 -21.46 -5.44
C HIS A 134 5.86 -21.53 -4.19
N GLN A 135 6.33 -22.71 -3.78
CA GLN A 135 7.35 -22.79 -2.72
C GLN A 135 8.74 -22.43 -3.23
#